data_AF-A0A6M0RDF1-F1
#
_entry.id   AF-A0A6M0RDF1-F1
#
_cell.length_a   1.000
_cell.length_b   1.000
_cell.length_c   1.000
_cell.angle_alpha   90.00
_cell.angle_beta   90.00
_cell.angle_gamma   90.00
#
_symmetry.space_group_name_H-M   'P 1'
#
loop_
_entity.id
_entity.type
_entity.pdbx_description
1 polymer ?
#
loop_
_entity_poly.entity_id
_entity_poly.type
_entity_poly.pdbx_seq_one_letter_code
_entity_poly.pdbx_strand_id
1 'polypeptide(L)'
;MKIRYENNKEKKEILLTNKDKHLIEEQNLVNGNFLIFSNTPILENEYKLILEKSDLEKVAVAEAIVDLNNRILELENKLLEKEGN
;
A
#
# COMPACT_ATOMS: atom_id res chain seq x y z
N MET A 1 -0.83 0.96 24.58
CA MET A 1 -1.77 0.95 25.73
C MET A 1 -2.86 -0.08 25.45
N LYS A 2 -3.26 -0.90 26.43
CA LYS A 2 -4.27 -1.95 26.28
C LYS A 2 -5.41 -1.72 27.27
N ILE A 3 -6.65 -1.67 26.78
CA ILE A 3 -7.84 -1.41 27.61
C ILE A 3 -8.86 -2.50 27.36
N ARG A 4 -9.39 -3.11 28.44
CA ARG A 4 -10.45 -4.11 28.37
C ARG A 4 -11.82 -3.44 28.25
N TYR A 5 -12.76 -4.07 27.55
CA TYR A 5 -14.17 -3.68 27.53
C TYR A 5 -15.07 -4.91 27.58
N GLU A 6 -16.28 -4.72 28.08
CA GLU A 6 -17.28 -5.78 28.28
C GLU A 6 -18.45 -5.66 27.31
N ASN A 7 -18.72 -4.46 26.80
CA ASN A 7 -19.85 -4.21 25.91
C ASN A 7 -19.59 -3.08 24.91
N ASN A 8 -20.49 -2.95 23.92
CA ASN A 8 -20.37 -1.96 22.85
C ASN A 8 -20.50 -0.50 23.32
N LYS A 9 -21.20 -0.24 24.42
CA LYS A 9 -21.33 1.12 24.96
C LYS A 9 -19.98 1.57 25.55
N GLU A 10 -19.40 0.72 26.39
CA GLU A 10 -18.09 0.95 26.99
C GLU A 10 -16.99 1.07 25.92
N LYS A 11 -17.01 0.21 24.90
CA LYS A 11 -16.11 0.30 23.75
C LYS A 11 -16.15 1.71 23.11
N LYS A 12 -17.35 2.24 22.87
CA LYS A 12 -17.52 3.59 22.28
C LYS A 12 -16.99 4.67 23.21
N GLU A 13 -17.22 4.56 24.52
CA GLU A 13 -16.69 5.51 25.50
C GLU A 13 -15.16 5.50 25.54
N ILE A 14 -14.53 4.32 25.51
CA ILE A 14 -13.06 4.18 25.46
C ILE A 14 -12.48 4.83 24.19
N LEU A 15 -13.11 4.59 23.03
CA LEU A 15 -12.68 5.19 21.76
C LEU A 15 -12.85 6.72 21.78
N LEU A 16 -13.92 7.24 22.37
CA LEU A 16 -14.15 8.68 22.48
C LEU A 16 -13.18 9.37 23.44
N THR A 17 -12.74 8.67 24.48
CA THR A 17 -11.84 9.21 25.52
C THR A 17 -10.38 9.16 25.08
N ASN A 18 -10.02 8.29 24.13
CA ASN A 18 -8.66 8.11 23.63
C ASN A 18 -8.51 8.55 22.15
N LYS A 19 -9.21 9.62 21.75
CA LYS A 19 -9.13 10.18 20.39
C LYS A 19 -7.75 10.70 20.01
N ASP A 20 -6.92 11.00 21.02
CA ASP A 20 -5.53 11.41 20.89
C ASP A 20 -4.59 10.25 20.51
N LYS A 21 -5.07 9.00 20.53
CA LYS A 21 -4.30 7.80 20.24
C LYS A 21 -4.85 7.06 19.04
N HIS A 22 -3.98 6.29 18.39
CA HIS A 22 -4.34 5.45 17.27
C HIS A 22 -4.77 4.07 17.78
N LEU A 23 -5.99 3.64 17.47
CA LEU A 23 -6.40 2.25 17.66
C LEU A 23 -5.66 1.40 16.63
N ILE A 24 -4.88 0.43 17.10
CA ILE A 24 -4.06 -0.43 16.25
C ILE A 24 -4.64 -1.83 16.10
N GLU A 25 -5.35 -2.31 17.12
CA GLU A 25 -5.87 -3.67 17.13
C GLU A 25 -7.05 -3.80 18.09
N GLU A 26 -7.99 -4.67 17.74
CA GLU A 26 -9.08 -5.12 18.60
C GLU A 26 -8.96 -6.64 18.81
N GLN A 27 -8.78 -7.05 20.06
CA GLN A 27 -8.58 -8.45 20.44
C GLN A 27 -9.81 -8.98 21.17
N ASN A 28 -10.51 -9.93 20.57
CA ASN A 28 -11.63 -10.63 21.21
C ASN A 28 -11.15 -12.03 21.62
N LEU A 29 -10.73 -12.17 22.88
CA LEU A 29 -10.13 -13.38 23.43
C LEU A 29 -11.08 -14.07 24.41
N VAL A 30 -10.79 -15.34 24.74
CA VAL A 30 -11.55 -16.12 25.72
C VAL A 30 -11.62 -15.44 27.09
N ASN A 31 -10.57 -14.70 27.46
CA ASN A 31 -10.45 -13.97 28.72
C ASN A 31 -10.98 -12.52 28.66
N GLY A 32 -11.58 -12.12 27.53
CA GLY A 32 -12.24 -10.82 27.37
C GLY A 32 -11.83 -10.10 26.09
N ASN A 33 -12.44 -8.93 25.90
CA ASN A 33 -12.22 -8.10 24.73
C ASN A 33 -11.33 -6.90 25.07
N PHE A 34 -10.43 -6.53 24.17
CA PHE A 34 -9.43 -5.50 24.41
C PHE A 34 -9.22 -4.60 23.19
N LEU A 35 -9.01 -3.31 23.45
CA LEU A 35 -8.56 -2.32 22.49
C LEU A 35 -7.09 -2.01 22.73
N ILE A 36 -6.28 -2.10 21.68
CA ILE A 36 -4.85 -1.77 21.70
C ILE A 36 -4.65 -0.43 21.01
N PHE A 37 -4.01 0.50 21.70
CA PHE A 37 -3.73 1.84 21.22
C PHE A 37 -2.22 2.11 21.15
N SER A 38 -1.83 2.92 20.17
CA SER A 38 -0.47 3.45 20.00
C SER A 38 -0.49 4.98 20.07
N ASN A 39 0.58 5.55 20.65
CA ASN A 39 0.83 6.99 20.60
C ASN A 39 1.53 7.39 19.28
N THR A 40 2.13 6.42 18.60
CA THR A 40 2.77 6.61 17.30
C THR A 40 1.77 6.26 16.20
N PRO A 41 1.60 7.09 15.16
CA PRO A 41 0.81 6.71 13.99
C PRO A 41 1.34 5.41 13.38
N ILE A 42 0.42 4.52 13.03
CA ILE A 42 0.76 3.24 12.39
C ILE A 42 1.16 3.56 10.94
N LEU A 43 2.42 3.31 10.59
CA LEU A 43 2.96 3.54 9.24
C LEU A 43 2.50 2.51 8.19
N GLU A 44 1.64 1.54 8.55
CA GLU A 44 1.26 0.42 7.66
C GLU A 44 0.66 0.88 6.32
N ASN A 45 -0.04 2.03 6.30
CA ASN A 45 -0.56 2.59 5.05
C ASN A 45 0.52 3.24 4.18
N GLU A 46 1.57 3.81 4.76
CA GLU A 46 2.65 4.42 3.98
C GLU A 46 3.48 3.36 3.26
N TYR A 47 3.74 2.22 3.90
CA TYR A 47 4.46 1.11 3.27
C TYR A 47 3.70 0.51 2.08
N LYS A 48 2.38 0.32 2.19
CA LYS A 48 1.57 -0.14 1.04
C LYS A 48 1.55 0.87 -0.09
N LEU A 49 1.38 2.16 0.22
CA LEU A 49 1.40 3.24 -0.78
C LEU A 49 2.77 3.34 -1.50
N ILE A 50 3.88 3.11 -0.79
CA ILE A 50 5.22 3.10 -1.38
C ILE A 50 5.42 1.89 -2.30
N LEU A 51 4.96 0.70 -1.87
CA LEU A 51 5.04 -0.52 -2.67
C LEU A 51 4.20 -0.40 -3.97
N GLU A 52 2.96 0.08 -3.85
CA GLU A 52 2.07 0.30 -5.00
C GLU A 52 2.65 1.31 -6.00
N LYS A 53 3.24 2.41 -5.51
CA LYS A 53 3.92 3.40 -6.37
C LYS A 53 5.13 2.79 -7.08
N SER A 54 5.96 2.04 -6.38
CA SER A 54 7.12 1.35 -6.94
C SER A 54 6.71 0.40 -8.07
N ASP A 55 5.61 -0.35 -7.89
CA ASP A 55 5.17 -1.30 -8.91
C ASP A 55 4.54 -0.60 -10.11
N LEU A 56 3.83 0.50 -9.91
CA LEU A 56 3.32 1.34 -11.01
C LEU A 56 4.45 1.94 -11.85
N GLU A 57 5.51 2.43 -11.20
CA GLU A 57 6.70 2.96 -11.87
C GLU A 57 7.42 1.88 -12.69
N LYS A 58 7.56 0.66 -12.17
CA LYS A 58 8.16 -0.46 -12.92
C LYS A 58 7.35 -0.83 -14.17
N VAL A 59 6.01 -0.81 -14.07
CA VAL A 59 5.14 -1.07 -15.22
C VAL A 59 5.33 0.00 -16.29
N ALA A 60 5.34 1.28 -15.90
CA ALA A 60 5.56 2.39 -16.83
C ALA A 60 6.94 2.31 -17.53
N VAL A 61 7.98 1.89 -16.80
CA VAL A 61 9.31 1.67 -17.39
C VAL A 61 9.30 0.49 -18.37
N ALA A 62 8.62 -0.61 -18.04
CA ALA A 62 8.51 -1.76 -18.93
C ALA A 62 7.77 -1.42 -20.24
N GLU A 63 6.68 -0.64 -20.16
CA GLU A 63 5.96 -0.15 -21.35
C GLU A 63 6.86 0.72 -22.24
N ALA A 64 7.60 1.66 -21.64
CA ALA A 64 8.54 2.51 -22.38
C ALA A 64 9.65 1.71 -23.08
N ILE A 65 10.15 0.65 -22.45
CA ILE A 65 11.14 -0.26 -23.06
C ILE A 65 10.54 -1.00 -24.25
N VAL A 66 9.31 -1.51 -24.13
CA VAL A 66 8.62 -2.20 -25.23
C VAL A 66 8.43 -1.26 -26.42
N ASP A 67 7.97 -0.03 -26.18
CA ASP A 67 7.80 0.97 -27.25
C ASP A 67 9.12 1.32 -27.94
N LEU A 68 10.20 1.49 -27.17
CA LEU A 68 11.52 1.74 -27.74
C LEU A 68 12.01 0.57 -28.59
N ASN A 69 11.83 -0.67 -28.12
CA ASN A 69 12.22 -1.87 -28.86
C ASN A 69 11.45 -2.01 -30.17
N ASN A 70 10.14 -1.74 -30.17
CA ASN A 70 9.33 -1.74 -31.38
C ASN A 70 9.82 -0.70 -32.40
N ARG A 71 10.17 0.51 -31.93
CA ARG A 71 10.74 1.56 -32.78
C ARG A 71 12.10 1.20 -33.37
N ILE A 72 12.95 0.52 -32.60
CA ILE A 72 14.24 0.03 -33.10
C ILE A 72 13.99 -0.97 -34.23
N LEU A 73 13.10 -1.94 -34.02
CA LEU A 73 12.76 -2.95 -35.03
C LEU A 73 12.22 -2.31 -36.33
N GLU A 74 11.37 -1.30 -36.23
CA GLU A 74 10.87 -0.56 -37.40
C GLU A 74 12.00 0.15 -38.17
N LEU A 75 12.97 0.72 -37.46
CA LEU A 75 14.11 1.40 -38.08
C LEU A 75 15.06 0.39 -38.74
N GLU A 76 15.32 -0.75 -38.10
CA GLU A 76 16.12 -1.84 -38.66
C GLU A 76 15.51 -2.36 -39.98
N ASN A 77 14.20 -2.58 -40.00
CA ASN A 77 13.49 -2.99 -41.22
C ASN A 77 13.61 -1.94 -42.34
N LYS A 78 13.46 -0.65 -42.03
CA LYS A 78 13.62 0.44 -43.01
C LYS A 78 15.04 0.57 -43.55
N LEU A 79 16.06 0.24 -42.75
CA LEU A 79 17.45 0.23 -43.20
C LEU A 79 17.69 -0.92 -44.17
N LEU A 80 17.21 -2.13 -43.85
CA LEU A 80 17.31 -3.31 -44.72
C LEU A 80 16.64 -3.08 -46.08
N GLU A 81 15.48 -2.43 -46.10
CA GLU A 81 14.79 -2.06 -47.35
C GLU A 81 15.56 -1.03 -48.20
N LYS A 82 16.38 -0.18 -47.57
CA LYS A 82 17.21 0.81 -48.26
C LYS A 82 18.53 0.25 -48.77
N GLU A 83 19.10 -0.75 -48.11
CA GLU A 83 20.34 -1.41 -48.51
C GLU A 83 20.13 -2.47 -49.60
N GLY A 84 18.89 -2.95 -49.79
CA GLY A 84 18.52 -3.93 -50.82
C GLY A 84 18.11 -3.37 -52.18
N ASN A 85 18.10 -2.04 -52.38
CA ASN A 85 17.83 -1.33 -53.65
C ASN A 85 19.08 -0.60 -54.15
#